data_AF-A0A4Q6ELX2-F1
#
_entry.id   AF-A0A4Q6ELX2-F1
#
_cell.length_a   1.000
_cell.length_b   1.000
_cell.length_c   1.000
_cell.angle_alpha   90.00
_cell.angle_beta   90.00
_cell.angle_gamma   90.00
#
_symmetry.space_group_name_H-M   'P 1'
#
loop_
_entity.id
_entity.type
_entity.pdbx_description
1 polymer ?
#
loop_
_entity_poly.entity_id
_entity_poly.type
_entity_poly.pdbx_seq_one_letter_code
_entity_poly.pdbx_strand_id
1 'polypeptide(L)'
;MSLSQGWPLYDRLPSVAEANNDLILDRFLDFAAAKKLELYPAQEEAILALLDGKNVILNTPTGSGKSLVALALHFQSLAQGRRSFYTCPIKALVNEKFRDLCADFGPDRVGMITGDGSVNPDA
;
A
#
# COMPACT_ATOMS: atom_id res chain seq x y z
N MET A 1 27.59 -1.99 -11.95
CA MET A 1 27.38 -1.31 -10.66
C MET A 1 25.89 -1.22 -10.43
N SER A 2 25.28 -2.30 -9.92
CA SER A 2 23.84 -2.36 -9.67
C SER A 2 23.57 -1.58 -8.39
N LEU A 3 22.89 -0.44 -8.51
CA LEU A 3 22.25 0.19 -7.36
C LEU A 3 21.25 -0.85 -6.85
N SER A 4 21.41 -1.31 -5.61
CA SER A 4 20.35 -2.03 -4.92
C SER A 4 19.17 -1.07 -4.82
N GLN A 5 18.23 -1.18 -5.74
CA GLN A 5 17.01 -0.38 -5.75
C GLN A 5 16.23 -0.76 -4.49
N GLY A 6 16.26 0.10 -3.47
CA GLY A 6 15.44 -0.08 -2.27
C GLY A 6 13.97 0.10 -2.61
N TRP A 7 13.11 -0.59 -1.87
CA TRP A 7 11.65 -0.59 -2.04
C TRP A 7 11.04 0.21 -0.89
N PRO A 8 10.62 1.47 -1.13
CA PRO A 8 10.32 2.43 -0.07
C PRO A 8 9.40 1.94 1.04
N LEU A 9 8.36 1.16 0.73
CA LEU A 9 7.49 0.61 1.77
C LEU A 9 7.95 -0.75 2.27
N TYR A 10 8.42 -1.62 1.37
CA TYR A 10 8.86 -2.93 1.80
C TYR A 10 10.03 -2.86 2.79
N ASP A 11 11.01 -2.00 2.56
CA ASP A 11 12.18 -1.84 3.43
C ASP A 11 11.81 -1.29 4.82
N ARG A 12 10.58 -0.82 4.99
CA ARG A 12 10.03 -0.29 6.26
C ARG A 12 9.12 -1.28 6.98
N LEU A 13 8.85 -2.46 6.41
CA LEU A 13 7.98 -3.43 7.06
C LEU A 13 8.62 -3.91 8.38
N PRO A 14 7.85 -3.91 9.49
CA PRO A 14 8.28 -4.60 10.70
C PRO A 14 8.29 -6.12 10.46
N SER A 15 8.97 -6.86 11.33
CA SER A 15 8.75 -8.31 11.38
C SER A 15 7.31 -8.59 11.81
N VAL A 16 6.71 -9.67 11.31
CA VAL A 16 5.32 -10.04 11.63
C VAL A 16 5.14 -10.25 13.14
N ALA A 17 6.18 -10.70 13.84
CA ALA A 17 6.15 -10.92 15.29
C ALA A 17 6.10 -9.61 16.11
N GLU A 18 6.62 -8.51 15.56
CA GLU A 18 6.67 -7.20 16.22
C GLU A 18 5.57 -6.25 15.75
N ALA A 19 4.87 -6.61 14.68
CA ALA A 19 3.85 -5.79 14.04
C ALA A 19 2.70 -5.45 15.01
N ASN A 20 2.58 -4.17 15.33
CA ASN A 20 1.47 -3.58 16.07
C ASN A 20 1.05 -2.27 15.39
N ASN A 21 -0.14 -1.77 15.73
CA ASN A 21 -0.73 -0.63 15.02
C ASN A 21 0.13 0.63 15.08
N ASP A 22 0.74 0.93 16.23
CA ASP A 22 1.58 2.12 16.41
C ASP A 22 2.84 2.03 15.56
N LEU A 23 3.53 0.88 15.59
CA LEU A 23 4.73 0.67 14.77
C LEU A 23 4.41 0.70 13.27
N ILE A 24 3.28 0.13 12.84
CA ILE A 24 2.84 0.19 11.44
C ILE A 24 2.56 1.64 11.04
N LEU A 25 1.86 2.40 11.88
CA LEU A 25 1.55 3.80 11.61
C LEU A 25 2.84 4.62 11.49
N ASP A 26 3.74 4.53 12.47
CA ASP A 26 5.00 5.26 12.49
C ASP A 26 5.83 5.00 11.23
N ARG A 27 5.98 3.73 10.83
CA ARG A 27 6.73 3.36 9.62
C ARG A 27 6.06 3.86 8.34
N PHE A 28 4.73 3.91 8.30
CA PHE A 28 4.00 4.46 7.17
C PHE A 28 4.12 5.99 7.10
N LEU A 29 4.09 6.68 8.24
CA LEU A 29 4.31 8.12 8.33
C LEU A 29 5.75 8.50 7.93
N ASP A 30 6.75 7.69 8.31
CA ASP A 30 8.14 7.84 7.84
C ASP A 30 8.23 7.77 6.31
N PHE A 31 7.46 6.89 5.67
CA PHE A 31 7.36 6.81 4.21
C PHE A 31 6.71 8.06 3.62
N ALA A 32 5.58 8.51 4.17
CA ALA A 32 4.88 9.70 3.69
C ALA A 32 5.78 10.95 3.81
N ALA A 33 6.46 11.12 4.94
CA ALA A 33 7.40 12.20 5.18
C ALA A 33 8.58 12.15 4.19
N ALA A 34 9.14 10.97 3.92
CA ALA A 34 10.22 10.81 2.93
C ALA A 34 9.78 11.19 1.50
N LYS A 35 8.49 11.02 1.18
CA LYS A 35 7.86 11.47 -0.08
C LYS A 35 7.43 12.95 -0.04
N LYS A 36 7.66 13.67 1.06
CA LYS A 36 7.21 15.04 1.30
C LYS A 36 5.69 15.18 1.19
N LEU A 37 4.97 14.17 1.67
CA LEU A 37 3.52 14.16 1.73
C LEU A 37 3.07 14.51 3.14
N GLU A 38 2.10 15.40 3.22
CA GLU A 38 1.30 15.63 4.43
C GLU A 38 -0.06 14.98 4.23
N LEU A 39 -0.48 14.19 5.22
CA LEU A 39 -1.79 13.54 5.17
C LEU A 39 -2.88 14.59 5.33
N TYR A 40 -3.93 14.47 4.52
CA TYR A 40 -5.15 15.21 4.78
C TYR A 40 -5.90 14.61 5.97
N PRO A 41 -6.70 15.40 6.72
CA PRO A 41 -7.44 14.90 7.88
C PRO A 41 -8.29 13.65 7.58
N ALA A 42 -8.97 13.62 6.43
CA ALA A 42 -9.77 12.46 6.01
C ALA A 42 -8.93 11.21 5.67
N GLN A 43 -7.66 11.37 5.29
CA GLN A 43 -6.76 10.25 5.06
C GLN A 43 -6.24 9.69 6.39
N GLU A 44 -5.87 10.57 7.33
CA GLU A 44 -5.44 10.19 8.67
C GLU A 44 -6.55 9.40 9.40
N GLU A 45 -7.77 9.94 9.43
CA GLU A 45 -8.93 9.28 10.03
C GLU A 45 -9.18 7.90 9.39
N ALA A 46 -9.10 7.81 8.06
CA ALA A 46 -9.27 6.55 7.35
C ALA A 46 -8.19 5.53 7.69
N ILE A 47 -6.92 5.95 7.77
CA ILE A 47 -5.80 5.05 8.10
C ILE A 47 -5.92 4.53 9.52
N LEU A 48 -6.25 5.40 10.49
CA LEU A 48 -6.48 4.99 11.88
C LEU A 48 -7.64 4.00 11.99
N ALA A 49 -8.75 4.24 11.28
CA ALA A 49 -9.87 3.31 11.24
C ALA A 49 -9.49 1.94 10.65
N LEU A 50 -8.66 1.90 9.61
CA LEU A 50 -8.16 0.65 9.02
C LEU A 50 -7.22 -0.10 9.99
N LEU A 51 -6.36 0.62 10.71
CA LEU A 51 -5.48 0.05 11.73
C LEU A 51 -6.30 -0.60 12.87
N ASP A 52 -7.41 0.02 13.25
CA ASP A 52 -8.39 -0.54 14.19
C ASP A 52 -9.19 -1.74 13.64
N GLY A 53 -8.93 -2.16 12.40
CA GLY A 53 -9.63 -3.28 11.76
C GLY A 53 -11.03 -2.94 11.27
N LYS A 54 -11.38 -1.65 11.13
CA LYS A 54 -12.69 -1.19 10.62
C LYS A 54 -12.67 -1.15 9.09
N ASN A 55 -13.86 -1.25 8.50
CA ASN A 55 -14.06 -1.00 7.07
C ASN A 55 -14.28 0.50 6.82
N VAL A 56 -13.71 1.03 5.74
CA VAL A 56 -13.79 2.46 5.41
C VAL A 56 -14.41 2.67 4.02
N ILE A 57 -15.34 3.61 3.93
CA ILE A 57 -15.81 4.17 2.65
C ILE A 57 -15.28 5.60 2.54
N LEU A 58 -14.28 5.79 1.68
CA LEU A 58 -13.61 7.08 1.53
C LEU A 58 -14.21 7.91 0.39
N ASN A 59 -15.23 8.72 0.69
CA ASN A 59 -15.88 9.61 -0.27
C ASN A 59 -15.17 10.98 -0.35
N THR A 60 -14.08 11.05 -1.11
CA THR A 60 -13.34 12.30 -1.34
C THR A 60 -13.15 12.57 -2.85
N PRO A 61 -13.05 13.84 -3.31
CA PRO A 61 -12.90 14.18 -4.73
C PRO A 61 -11.71 13.51 -5.41
N THR A 62 -11.73 13.33 -6.73
CA THR A 62 -10.54 12.86 -7.47
C THR A 62 -9.36 13.81 -7.24
N GLY A 63 -8.15 13.26 -7.12
CA GLY A 63 -6.94 14.02 -6.77
C GLY A 63 -6.69 14.19 -5.27
N SER A 64 -7.63 13.81 -4.39
CA SER A 64 -7.50 13.89 -2.92
C SER A 64 -6.54 12.88 -2.28
N GLY A 65 -5.79 12.10 -3.06
CA GLY A 65 -4.84 11.12 -2.53
C GLY A 65 -5.48 9.84 -1.94
N LYS A 66 -6.68 9.43 -2.37
CA LYS A 66 -7.29 8.13 -1.96
C LYS A 66 -6.35 6.93 -2.06
N SER A 67 -5.47 6.92 -3.06
CA SER A 67 -4.48 5.85 -3.24
C SER A 67 -3.48 5.76 -2.07
N LEU A 68 -3.23 6.83 -1.33
CA LEU A 68 -2.36 6.80 -0.14
C LEU A 68 -2.99 5.96 0.99
N VAL A 69 -4.31 6.07 1.18
CA VAL A 69 -5.06 5.25 2.15
C VAL A 69 -5.07 3.78 1.73
N ALA A 70 -5.25 3.50 0.44
CA ALA A 70 -5.12 2.13 -0.09
C ALA A 70 -3.71 1.56 0.12
N LEU A 71 -2.68 2.40 -0.05
CA LEU A 71 -1.29 2.02 0.17
C LEU A 71 -1.00 1.68 1.64
N ALA A 72 -1.57 2.45 2.58
CA ALA A 72 -1.52 2.14 4.01
C ALA A 72 -2.15 0.78 4.33
N LEU A 73 -3.30 0.46 3.71
CA LEU A 73 -3.94 -0.86 3.87
C LEU A 73 -3.06 -1.99 3.37
N HIS A 74 -2.39 -1.82 2.21
CA HIS A 74 -1.46 -2.82 1.68
C HIS A 74 -0.27 -3.02 2.62
N PHE A 75 0.31 -1.91 3.11
CA PHE A 75 1.41 -1.94 4.08
C PHE A 75 1.02 -2.65 5.38
N GLN A 76 -0.12 -2.28 5.97
CA GLN A 76 -0.67 -2.92 7.16
C GLN A 76 -0.91 -4.43 6.94
N SER A 77 -1.48 -4.80 5.79
CA SER A 77 -1.77 -6.20 5.47
C SER A 77 -0.48 -7.02 5.40
N LEU A 78 0.53 -6.52 4.68
CA LEU A 78 1.82 -7.20 4.59
C LEU A 78 2.54 -7.28 5.93
N ALA A 79 2.53 -6.21 6.73
CA ALA A 79 3.13 -6.19 8.07
C ALA A 79 2.53 -7.26 8.98
N GLN A 80 1.27 -7.62 8.77
CA GLN A 80 0.55 -8.65 9.53
C GLN A 80 0.59 -10.03 8.86
N GLY A 81 1.41 -10.23 7.83
CA GLY A 81 1.50 -11.50 7.09
C GLY A 81 0.23 -11.86 6.32
N ARG A 82 -0.59 -10.87 5.97
CA ARG A 82 -1.85 -11.03 5.23
C ARG A 82 -1.69 -10.61 3.77
N ARG A 83 -2.54 -11.16 2.90
CA ARG A 83 -2.71 -10.73 1.51
C ARG A 83 -3.79 -9.65 1.41
N SER A 84 -3.61 -8.72 0.48
CA SER A 84 -4.59 -7.67 0.16
C SER A 84 -4.76 -7.53 -1.35
N PHE A 85 -5.92 -7.04 -1.79
CA PHE A 85 -6.26 -6.91 -3.22
C PHE A 85 -6.61 -5.46 -3.56
N TYR A 86 -5.98 -4.92 -4.60
CA TYR A 86 -6.37 -3.65 -5.21
C TYR A 86 -7.23 -3.96 -6.44
N THR A 87 -8.48 -3.49 -6.46
CA THR A 87 -9.36 -3.66 -7.62
C THR A 87 -9.57 -2.34 -8.34
N CYS A 88 -9.62 -2.37 -9.67
CA CYS A 88 -9.92 -1.22 -10.51
C CYS A 88 -10.93 -1.62 -11.59
N PRO A 89 -11.80 -0.69 -12.03
CA PRO A 89 -12.84 -1.00 -13.01
C PRO A 89 -12.30 -1.17 -14.44
N ILE A 90 -11.10 -0.69 -14.74
CA ILE A 90 -10.51 -0.77 -16.09
C ILE A 90 -9.06 -1.26 -16.05
N LYS A 91 -8.68 -2.04 -17.06
CA LYS A 91 -7.35 -2.65 -17.19
C LYS A 91 -6.21 -1.64 -17.18
N ALA A 92 -6.40 -0.47 -17.78
CA ALA A 92 -5.37 0.58 -17.81
C ALA A 92 -4.97 1.02 -16.38
N LEU A 93 -5.95 1.18 -15.48
CA LEU A 93 -5.71 1.53 -14.08
C LEU A 93 -5.11 0.36 -13.30
N VAL A 94 -5.49 -0.89 -13.60
CA VAL A 94 -4.84 -2.07 -13.00
C VAL A 94 -3.35 -2.06 -13.32
N ASN A 95 -2.99 -1.84 -14.59
CA ASN A 95 -1.59 -1.78 -15.03
C ASN A 95 -0.81 -0.62 -14.39
N GLU A 96 -1.45 0.54 -14.22
CA GLU A 96 -0.87 1.68 -13.51
C GLU A 96 -0.57 1.31 -12.05
N LYS A 97 -1.58 0.81 -11.32
CA LYS A 97 -1.42 0.47 -9.90
C LYS A 97 -0.48 -0.70 -9.69
N PHE A 98 -0.43 -1.67 -10.60
CA PHE A 98 0.56 -2.74 -10.56
C PHE A 98 2.00 -2.17 -10.56
N ARG A 99 2.30 -1.23 -11.47
CA ARG A 99 3.63 -0.59 -11.53
C ARG A 99 3.93 0.23 -10.28
N ASP A 100 2.96 1.02 -9.81
CA ASP A 100 3.10 1.82 -8.59
C ASP A 100 3.42 0.93 -7.38
N LEU A 101 2.66 -0.15 -7.20
CA LEU A 101 2.85 -1.09 -6.10
C LEU A 101 4.18 -1.86 -6.22
N CYS A 102 4.59 -2.26 -7.44
CA CYS A 102 5.90 -2.87 -7.64
C CYS A 102 7.05 -1.95 -7.24
N ALA A 103 6.92 -0.64 -7.51
CA ALA A 103 7.94 0.34 -7.15
C ALA A 103 8.05 0.53 -5.63
N ASP A 104 6.95 0.38 -4.89
CA ASP A 104 6.93 0.55 -3.43
C ASP A 104 7.23 -0.74 -2.65
N PHE A 105 6.79 -1.91 -3.13
CA PHE A 105 6.89 -3.20 -2.43
C PHE A 105 7.86 -4.22 -3.04
N GLY A 106 8.35 -3.94 -4.24
CA GLY A 106 9.14 -4.86 -5.06
C GLY A 106 8.27 -5.76 -5.95
N PRO A 107 8.73 -6.11 -7.17
CA PRO A 107 7.93 -6.85 -8.14
C PRO A 107 7.58 -8.28 -7.71
N ASP A 108 8.43 -8.91 -6.89
CA ASP A 108 8.24 -10.30 -6.45
C ASP A 108 7.06 -10.46 -5.47
N ARG A 109 6.56 -9.36 -4.90
CA ARG A 109 5.47 -9.34 -3.90
C ARG A 109 4.16 -8.77 -4.42
N VAL A 110 4.12 -8.41 -5.69
CA VAL A 110 2.93 -7.82 -6.29
C VAL A 110 2.49 -8.71 -7.44
N GLY A 111 1.26 -9.19 -7.34
CA GLY A 111 0.57 -9.92 -8.39
C GLY A 111 -0.38 -9.02 -9.17
N MET A 112 -0.68 -9.42 -10.40
CA MET A 112 -1.74 -8.82 -11.21
C MET A 112 -2.54 -9.92 -11.87
N ILE A 113 -3.87 -9.81 -11.81
CA ILE A 113 -4.78 -10.75 -12.48
C ILE A 113 -5.73 -9.92 -13.34
N THR A 114 -5.75 -10.22 -14.63
CA THR A 114 -6.68 -9.65 -15.61
C THR A 114 -7.35 -10.78 -16.40
N GLY A 115 -8.39 -10.46 -17.17
CA GLY A 115 -9.09 -11.47 -17.98
C GLY A 115 -8.22 -12.12 -19.06
N ASP A 116 -7.11 -11.48 -19.44
CA ASP A 116 -6.17 -11.97 -20.47
C ASP A 116 -4.91 -12.65 -19.92
N GLY A 117 -4.67 -12.61 -18.60
CA GLY A 117 -3.51 -13.25 -18.01
C GLY A 117 -3.24 -12.85 -16.55
N SER A 118 -2.21 -13.46 -15.97
CA SER A 118 -1.75 -13.19 -14.60
C SER A 118 -0.24 -13.03 -14.52
N VAL A 119 0.21 -12.17 -13.61
CA VAL A 119 1.61 -11.99 -13.20
C VAL A 119 1.68 -12.28 -11.70
N ASN A 120 2.64 -13.11 -11.27
CA ASN A 120 2.85 -13.50 -9.87
C ASN A 120 1.53 -13.79 -9.11
N PRO A 121 0.71 -14.75 -9.55
CA PRO A 121 -0.62 -14.99 -8.98
C PRO A 121 -0.58 -15.42 -7.50
N ASP A 122 0.56 -15.94 -7.06
CA ASP A 122 0.81 -16.38 -5.68
C ASP A 122 1.49 -15.32 -4.80
N ALA A 123 1.71 -14.11 -5.31
CA ALA A 123 2.23 -12.99 -4.53
C ALA A 123 1.36 -12.66 -3.30
#